data_AF-A0AB74M818-F1
#
_entry.id   AF-A0AB74M818-F1
#
_cell.length_a   1.000
_cell.length_b   1.000
_cell.length_c   1.000
_cell.angle_alpha   90.00
_cell.angle_beta   90.00
_cell.angle_gamma   90.00
#
_symmetry.space_group_name_H-M   'P 1'
#
loop_
_entity.id
_entity.type
_entity.pdbx_description
1 polymer ?
#
loop_
_entity_poly.entity_id
_entity_poly.type
_entity_poly.pdbx_seq_one_letter_code
_entity_poly.pdbx_strand_id
1 'polypeptide(L)'
;MNHLMIDTETLGNGPDAAIFAIGAVFFDPFTGKLGKQFEKFIDPVDSERNGGTVNAATAVWWAGQSVEARACLRNADGTELAAVTEFLAFISRNLHDESPGNSLNIWCKGASFDFPILKSAITRTAGEKSIPWCYW
;
A
#
# COMPACT_ATOMS: atom_id res chain seq x y z
N MET A 1 9.63 13.31 11.12
CA MET A 1 8.23 13.24 10.65
C MET A 1 7.85 11.79 10.72
N ASN A 2 6.98 11.41 11.65
CA ASN A 2 6.73 10.00 11.97
C ASN A 2 5.27 9.61 11.69
N HIS A 3 4.53 10.44 10.96
CA HIS A 3 3.18 10.13 10.48
C HIS A 3 3.24 9.82 8.99
N LEU A 4 2.68 8.66 8.62
CA LEU A 4 2.64 8.16 7.24
C LEU A 4 1.19 7.89 6.86
N MET A 5 0.69 8.59 5.84
CA MET A 5 -0.57 8.25 5.20
C MET A 5 -0.32 7.20 4.12
N ILE A 6 -1.17 6.18 4.04
CA ILE A 6 -1.15 5.12 3.05
C ILE A 6 -2.51 5.03 2.39
N ASP A 7 -2.51 4.71 1.10
CA ASP A 7 -3.69 4.41 0.29
C ASP A 7 -3.35 3.25 -0.66
N THR A 8 -4.29 2.32 -0.86
CA THR A 8 -4.12 1.18 -1.77
C THR A 8 -5.26 1.11 -2.78
N GLU A 9 -4.91 0.78 -4.02
CA GLU A 9 -5.89 0.53 -5.07
C GLU A 9 -5.90 -0.96 -5.42
N THR A 10 -7.09 -1.54 -5.45
CA THR A 10 -7.23 -3.00 -5.42
C THR A 10 -8.36 -3.51 -6.32
N LEU A 11 -8.22 -4.76 -6.75
CA LEU A 11 -9.24 -5.50 -7.50
C LEU A 11 -10.06 -6.43 -6.60
N GLY A 12 -10.19 -6.11 -5.32
CA GLY A 12 -10.99 -6.85 -4.35
C GLY A 12 -11.41 -5.95 -3.20
N ASN A 13 -12.12 -6.49 -2.22
CA ASN A 13 -12.49 -5.76 -1.01
C ASN A 13 -12.31 -6.57 0.28
N GLY A 14 -11.78 -7.79 0.14
CA GLY A 14 -11.37 -8.63 1.26
C GLY A 14 -9.91 -8.39 1.63
N PRO A 15 -9.44 -8.93 2.76
CA PRO A 15 -8.07 -8.75 3.25
C PRO A 15 -7.01 -9.31 2.30
N ASP A 16 -7.37 -10.23 1.40
CA ASP A 16 -6.44 -10.79 0.42
C ASP A 16 -6.60 -10.16 -0.96
N ALA A 17 -7.16 -8.95 -1.07
CA ALA A 17 -7.36 -8.32 -2.37
C ALA A 17 -6.05 -8.20 -3.17
N ALA A 18 -6.14 -8.40 -4.48
CA ALA A 18 -5.04 -8.10 -5.40
C ALA A 18 -4.83 -6.58 -5.43
N ILE A 19 -3.61 -6.14 -5.14
CA ILE A 19 -3.22 -4.72 -5.11
C ILE A 19 -2.60 -4.38 -6.47
N PHE A 20 -3.00 -3.25 -7.05
CA PHE A 20 -2.36 -2.73 -8.26
C PHE A 20 -1.77 -1.32 -8.07
N ALA A 21 -1.99 -0.66 -6.94
CA ALA A 21 -1.24 0.54 -6.57
C ALA A 21 -1.04 0.67 -5.05
N ILE A 22 0.11 1.20 -4.65
CA ILE A 22 0.40 1.64 -3.28
C ILE A 22 0.84 3.10 -3.33
N GLY A 23 0.09 3.97 -2.67
CA GLY A 23 0.47 5.36 -2.42
C GLY A 23 0.83 5.56 -0.96
N ALA A 24 1.88 6.32 -0.68
CA ALA A 24 2.19 6.72 0.69
C ALA A 24 2.85 8.10 0.77
N VAL A 25 2.55 8.84 1.85
CA VAL A 25 3.15 10.16 2.08
C VAL A 25 3.39 10.39 3.56
N PHE A 26 4.63 10.73 3.90
CA PHE A 26 4.93 11.28 5.21
C PHE A 26 4.33 12.66 5.33
N PHE A 27 3.76 13.00 6.48
CA PHE A 27 3.18 14.32 6.69
C PHE A 27 3.30 14.77 8.15
N ASP A 28 3.06 16.04 8.37
CA ASP A 28 2.86 16.63 9.70
C ASP A 28 1.35 16.84 9.94
N PRO A 29 0.73 16.16 10.92
CA PRO A 29 -0.70 16.24 11.15
C PRO A 29 -1.18 17.60 11.69
N PHE A 30 -0.28 18.41 12.27
CA PHE A 30 -0.63 19.72 12.84
C PHE A 30 -0.52 20.84 11.81
N THR A 31 0.45 20.74 10.91
CA THR A 31 0.69 21.77 9.87
C THR A 31 0.14 21.39 8.50
N GLY A 32 -0.19 20.13 8.27
CA GLY A 32 -0.57 19.60 6.96
C GLY A 32 0.59 19.54 5.95
N LYS A 33 1.83 19.84 6.38
CA LYS A 33 2.99 19.83 5.49
C LYS A 33 3.28 18.40 5.03
N LEU A 34 3.34 18.22 3.72
CA LEU A 34 3.75 16.95 3.11
C LEU A 34 5.28 16.82 3.13
N GLY A 35 5.74 15.60 3.38
CA GLY A 35 7.12 15.18 3.35
C GLY A 35 7.40 14.30 2.14
N LYS A 36 8.14 13.21 2.37
CA LYS A 36 8.53 12.26 1.33
C LYS A 36 7.31 11.47 0.86
N GLN A 37 7.22 11.27 -0.45
CA GLN A 37 6.12 10.61 -1.14
C GLN A 37 6.62 9.34 -1.81
N PHE A 38 5.70 8.39 -1.95
CA PHE A 38 5.90 7.09 -2.56
C PHE A 38 4.66 6.76 -3.40
N GLU A 39 4.89 6.26 -4.60
CA GLU A 39 3.86 5.70 -5.46
C GLU A 39 4.48 4.53 -6.23
N LYS A 40 3.78 3.40 -6.25
CA LYS A 40 4.11 2.26 -7.10
C LYS A 40 2.86 1.63 -7.69
N PHE A 41 2.90 1.41 -8.99
CA PHE A 41 1.93 0.59 -9.70
C PHE A 41 2.41 -0.85 -9.79
N ILE A 42 1.52 -1.79 -9.52
CA ILE A 42 1.78 -3.22 -9.42
C ILE A 42 1.03 -3.92 -10.53
N ASP A 43 1.66 -4.89 -11.18
CA ASP A 43 0.96 -5.76 -12.14
C ASP A 43 -0.13 -6.56 -11.39
N PRO A 44 -1.43 -6.32 -11.67
CA PRO A 44 -2.51 -7.03 -10.99
C PRO A 44 -2.49 -8.54 -11.26
N VAL A 45 -1.94 -8.98 -12.39
CA VAL A 45 -1.81 -10.40 -12.74
C VAL A 45 -0.72 -11.06 -11.90
N ASP A 46 0.35 -10.34 -11.58
CA ASP A 46 1.38 -10.81 -10.65
C ASP A 46 0.85 -10.83 -9.21
N SER A 47 0.14 -9.80 -8.78
CA SER A 47 -0.52 -9.76 -7.46
C SER A 47 -1.48 -10.93 -7.28
N GLU A 48 -2.31 -11.24 -8.29
CA GLU A 48 -3.19 -12.41 -8.27
C GLU A 48 -2.41 -13.72 -8.19
N ARG A 49 -1.34 -13.86 -8.99
CA ARG A 49 -0.47 -15.05 -8.99
C ARG A 49 0.18 -15.29 -7.62
N ASN A 50 0.47 -14.24 -6.86
CA ASN A 50 1.05 -14.31 -5.52
C ASN A 50 0.01 -14.58 -4.42
N GLY A 51 -1.26 -14.82 -4.77
CA GLY A 51 -2.34 -15.13 -3.84
C GLY A 51 -3.30 -13.96 -3.57
N GLY A 52 -3.14 -12.84 -4.29
CA GLY A 52 -4.14 -11.78 -4.34
C GLY A 52 -5.45 -12.28 -4.96
N THR A 53 -6.58 -11.80 -4.44
CA THR A 53 -7.92 -12.17 -4.88
C THR A 53 -8.53 -11.05 -5.70
N VAL A 54 -9.07 -11.43 -6.85
CA VAL A 54 -9.85 -10.54 -7.71
C VAL A 54 -11.33 -10.89 -7.57
N ASN A 55 -12.20 -9.89 -7.53
CA ASN A 55 -13.64 -10.12 -7.64
C ASN A 55 -14.24 -9.39 -8.85
N ALA A 56 -15.27 -9.98 -9.46
CA ALA A 56 -15.85 -9.44 -10.68
C ALA A 56 -16.51 -8.07 -10.46
N ALA A 57 -17.07 -7.82 -9.27
CA ALA A 57 -17.76 -6.57 -8.97
C ALA A 57 -16.79 -5.37 -8.94
N THR A 58 -15.61 -5.54 -8.34
CA THR A 58 -14.55 -4.52 -8.32
C THR A 58 -13.94 -4.34 -9.71
N ALA A 59 -13.70 -5.42 -10.45
CA ALA A 59 -13.22 -5.33 -11.84
C ALA A 59 -14.19 -4.55 -12.74
N VAL A 60 -15.50 -4.83 -12.63
CA VAL A 60 -16.55 -4.09 -13.37
C VAL A 60 -16.64 -2.63 -12.90
N TRP A 61 -16.52 -2.38 -11.59
CA TRP A 61 -16.48 -1.03 -11.04
C TRP A 61 -15.30 -0.22 -11.60
N TRP A 62 -14.11 -0.83 -11.67
CA TRP A 62 -12.92 -0.24 -12.27
C TRP A 62 -13.07 0.00 -13.77
N ALA A 63 -13.75 -0.89 -14.49
CA ALA A 63 -14.02 -0.72 -15.91
C ALA A 63 -14.84 0.56 -16.21
N GLY A 64 -15.67 1.00 -15.26
CA GLY A 64 -16.47 2.23 -15.34
C GLY A 64 -15.73 3.51 -14.91
N GLN A 65 -14.50 3.43 -14.39
CA GLN A 65 -13.72 4.59 -14.00
C GLN A 65 -13.16 5.37 -15.20
N SER A 66 -12.65 6.57 -14.95
CA SER A 66 -12.07 7.42 -16.01
C SER A 66 -10.87 6.73 -16.69
N VAL A 67 -10.47 7.21 -17.87
CA VAL A 67 -9.33 6.64 -18.60
C VAL A 67 -8.04 6.79 -17.80
N GLU A 68 -7.90 7.92 -17.12
CA GLU A 68 -6.79 8.27 -16.23
C GLU A 68 -6.77 7.34 -15.02
N ALA A 69 -7.92 7.16 -14.36
CA ALA A 69 -8.05 6.25 -13.23
C ALA A 69 -7.74 4.80 -13.63
N ARG A 70 -8.09 4.37 -14.85
CA ARG A 70 -7.76 3.02 -15.37
C ARG A 70 -6.34 2.90 -15.92
N ALA A 71 -5.55 3.98 -15.98
CA ALA A 71 -4.20 3.91 -16.54
C ALA A 71 -3.25 3.15 -15.60
N CYS A 72 -3.44 3.26 -14.28
CA CYS A 72 -2.67 2.52 -13.27
C CYS A 72 -2.73 0.99 -13.47
N LEU A 73 -3.86 0.45 -13.93
CA LEU A 73 -4.03 -0.98 -14.20
C LEU A 73 -3.19 -1.50 -15.37
N ARG A 74 -2.73 -0.61 -16.26
CA ARG A 74 -1.94 -0.98 -17.46
C ARG A 74 -0.47 -0.59 -17.36
N ASN A 75 -0.15 0.34 -16.47
CA ASN A 75 1.18 0.95 -16.36
C ASN A 75 1.90 0.47 -15.10
N ALA A 76 1.98 -0.85 -14.92
CA ALA A 76 2.69 -1.43 -13.79
C ALA A 76 4.19 -1.07 -13.83
N ASP A 77 4.74 -0.65 -12.69
CA ASP A 77 6.18 -0.44 -12.51
C ASP A 77 6.94 -1.77 -12.33
N GLY A 78 6.23 -2.83 -11.92
CA GLY A 78 6.82 -4.14 -11.68
C GLY A 78 5.91 -5.10 -10.92
N THR A 79 6.53 -6.10 -10.29
CA THR A 79 5.88 -7.15 -9.51
C THR A 79 5.43 -6.66 -8.12
N GLU A 80 4.50 -7.37 -7.50
CA GLU A 80 4.02 -7.10 -6.15
C GLU A 80 5.18 -7.14 -5.14
N LEU A 81 6.04 -8.17 -5.24
CA LEU A 81 7.22 -8.30 -4.38
C LEU A 81 8.14 -7.08 -4.49
N ALA A 82 8.41 -6.60 -5.72
CA ALA A 82 9.29 -5.44 -5.91
C ALA A 82 8.70 -4.16 -5.32
N ALA A 83 7.40 -3.92 -5.52
CA ALA A 83 6.71 -2.75 -4.98
C ALA A 83 6.62 -2.79 -3.45
N VAL A 84 6.26 -3.93 -2.87
CA VAL A 84 6.21 -4.11 -1.41
C VAL A 84 7.60 -3.94 -0.79
N THR A 85 8.64 -4.53 -1.39
CA THR A 85 10.01 -4.38 -0.90
C THR A 85 10.47 -2.92 -0.94
N GLU A 86 10.18 -2.20 -2.02
CA GLU A 86 10.55 -0.78 -2.16
C GLU A 86 9.72 0.10 -1.22
N PHE A 87 8.46 -0.24 -0.96
CA PHE A 87 7.62 0.43 0.03
C PHE A 87 8.18 0.28 1.46
N LEU A 88 8.56 -0.93 1.86
CA LEU A 88 9.18 -1.18 3.16
C LEU A 88 10.51 -0.41 3.29
N ALA A 89 11.34 -0.45 2.24
CA ALA A 89 12.60 0.29 2.22
C ALA A 89 12.36 1.81 2.24
N PHE A 90 11.32 2.32 1.59
CA PHE A 90 10.91 3.71 1.67
C PHE A 90 10.55 4.12 3.10
N ILE A 91 9.81 3.29 3.84
CA ILE A 91 9.53 3.53 5.26
C ILE A 91 10.84 3.61 6.04
N SER A 92 11.69 2.59 5.95
CA SER A 92 12.94 2.52 6.72
C SER A 92 13.90 3.67 6.42
N ARG A 93 14.02 4.11 5.15
CA ARG A 93 14.91 5.21 4.76
C ARG A 93 14.48 6.57 5.27
N ASN A 94 13.18 6.77 5.51
CA ASN A 94 12.60 8.08 5.80
C ASN A 94 12.08 8.20 7.25
N LEU A 95 12.11 7.11 8.02
CA LEU A 95 11.89 7.16 9.46
C LEU A 95 13.09 7.84 10.12
N HIS A 96 12.90 9.06 10.63
CA HIS A 96 14.00 9.92 11.04
C HIS A 96 14.53 9.67 12.46
N ASP A 97 13.92 8.78 13.23
CA ASP A 97 14.30 8.56 14.63
C ASP A 97 13.65 7.28 15.19
N GLU A 98 14.48 6.30 15.55
CA GLU A 98 14.07 5.04 16.19
C GLU A 98 14.14 5.09 17.73
N SER A 99 14.35 6.29 18.31
CA SER A 99 14.40 6.46 19.76
C SER A 99 13.15 5.89 20.45
N PRO A 100 13.28 5.29 21.63
CA PRO A 100 12.13 4.80 22.40
C PRO A 100 11.08 5.92 22.57
N GLY A 101 9.88 5.70 22.02
CA GLY A 101 8.77 6.66 22.05
C GLY A 101 8.50 7.40 20.74
N ASN A 102 9.33 7.25 19.70
CA ASN A 102 9.12 7.87 18.39
C ASN A 102 8.68 6.85 17.33
N SER A 103 7.61 6.09 17.62
CA SER A 103 7.07 5.08 16.72
C SER A 103 6.43 5.68 15.45
N LEU A 104 6.46 4.91 14.36
CA LEU A 104 5.74 5.22 13.13
C LEU A 104 4.23 5.20 13.39
N ASN A 105 3.56 6.31 13.12
CA ASN A 105 2.10 6.45 13.17
C ASN A 105 1.54 6.33 11.75
N ILE A 106 0.77 5.30 11.49
CA ILE A 106 0.22 5.04 10.16
C ILE A 106 -1.24 5.46 10.10
N TRP A 107 -1.59 6.11 9.00
CA TRP A 107 -2.89 6.65 8.68
C TRP A 107 -3.35 6.05 7.35
N CYS A 108 -4.64 5.82 7.22
CA CYS A 108 -5.27 5.47 5.96
C CYS A 108 -6.75 5.83 6.01
N LYS A 109 -7.37 5.97 4.84
CA LYS A 109 -8.78 6.31 4.74
C LYS A 109 -9.63 5.04 4.74
N GLY A 110 -9.93 4.58 5.96
CA GLY A 110 -10.69 3.35 6.16
C GLY A 110 -9.76 2.24 6.63
N ALA A 111 -9.34 2.32 7.88
CA ALA A 111 -8.37 1.38 8.47
C ALA A 111 -8.77 -0.10 8.39
N SER A 112 -10.05 -0.40 8.25
CA SER A 112 -10.54 -1.77 8.01
C SER A 112 -10.31 -2.29 6.58
N PHE A 113 -9.85 -1.44 5.66
CA PHE A 113 -9.63 -1.77 4.24
C PHE A 113 -8.14 -1.88 3.91
N ASP A 114 -7.39 -0.77 3.96
CA ASP A 114 -5.99 -0.75 3.51
C ASP A 114 -5.06 -1.61 4.37
N PHE A 115 -5.21 -1.55 5.71
CA PHE A 115 -4.29 -2.26 6.60
C PHE A 115 -4.35 -3.78 6.45
N PRO A 116 -5.53 -4.44 6.46
CA PRO A 116 -5.60 -5.89 6.24
C PRO A 116 -5.03 -6.30 4.88
N ILE A 117 -5.31 -5.51 3.84
CA ILE A 117 -4.86 -5.77 2.47
C ILE A 117 -3.33 -5.67 2.36
N LEU A 118 -2.76 -4.59 2.87
CA LEU A 118 -1.32 -4.39 2.86
C LEU A 118 -0.59 -5.40 3.75
N LYS A 119 -1.19 -5.79 4.90
CA LYS A 119 -0.67 -6.88 5.74
C LYS A 119 -0.61 -8.20 4.96
N SER A 120 -1.69 -8.57 4.25
CA SER A 120 -1.72 -9.78 3.42
C SER A 120 -0.64 -9.73 2.34
N ALA A 121 -0.54 -8.61 1.61
CA ALA A 121 0.47 -8.43 0.56
C ALA A 121 1.91 -8.50 1.09
N ILE A 122 2.21 -7.88 2.23
CA ILE A 122 3.52 -8.00 2.90
C ILE A 122 3.77 -9.45 3.31
N THR A 123 2.78 -10.11 3.91
CA THR A 123 2.94 -11.48 4.41
C THR A 123 3.20 -12.47 3.27
N ARG A 124 2.47 -12.36 2.15
CA ARG A 124 2.61 -13.28 1.00
C ARG A 124 3.87 -13.04 0.18
N THR A 125 4.40 -11.81 0.14
CA THR A 125 5.59 -11.48 -0.66
C THR A 125 6.88 -11.39 0.15
N ALA A 126 6.87 -10.70 1.29
CA ALA A 126 8.06 -10.41 2.11
C ALA A 126 8.06 -11.14 3.47
N GLY A 127 7.01 -11.88 3.80
CA GLY A 127 6.85 -12.60 5.06
C GLY A 127 6.36 -11.74 6.23
N GLU A 128 5.69 -12.37 7.20
CA GLU A 128 5.04 -11.70 8.33
C GLU A 128 6.01 -10.87 9.20
N LYS A 129 7.28 -11.28 9.29
CA LYS A 129 8.32 -10.56 10.04
C LYS A 129 8.68 -9.20 9.46
N SER A 130 8.26 -8.92 8.23
CA SER A 130 8.56 -7.68 7.50
C SER A 130 7.50 -6.58 7.72
N ILE A 131 6.45 -6.85 8.50
CA ILE A 131 5.41 -5.85 8.81
C ILE A 131 6.03 -4.73 9.68
N PRO A 132 6.03 -3.46 9.22
CA PRO A 132 6.78 -2.40 9.87
C PRO A 132 6.01 -1.68 11.00
N TRP A 133 4.81 -2.15 11.36
CA TRP A 133 3.99 -1.59 12.43
C TRP A 133 3.58 -2.64 13.47
N CYS A 134 3.48 -2.21 14.72
CA CYS A 134 2.96 -3.00 15.82
C CYS A 134 1.43 -2.81 15.95
N TYR A 135 0.73 -3.85 16.39
CA TYR A 135 -0.65 -3.75 16.86
C TYR A 135 -0.64 -3.50 18.38
N TRP A 136 -1.39 -2.52 18.85
CA TRP A 136 -1.62 -2.24 20.27
C TRP A 136 -3.10 -2.41 20.59
#